data_AF-A0A964ZDD1-F1
#
_entry.id   AF-A0A964ZDD1-F1
#
_cell.length_a   1.000
_cell.length_b   1.000
_cell.length_c   1.000
_cell.angle_alpha   90.00
_cell.angle_beta   90.00
_cell.angle_gamma   90.00
#
_symmetry.space_group_name_H-M   'P 1'
#
loop_
_entity.id
_entity.type
_entity.pdbx_description
1 polymer ?
#
loop_
_entity_poly.entity_id
_entity_poly.type
_entity_poly.pdbx_seq_one_letter_code
_entity_poly.pdbx_strand_id
1 'polypeptide(L)'
;MTLATLSRREVLGTFAAAVGLPAAVEASRLPLSGSIIDAHVHLVKSGLAMAEGKSLPLPPFERDVDARRKKLAADLMEAAKTAGIGQMLCMPSSSVSDSDPLGITDTIATTALVSGVKVHPVGMAHPERYDREHMARVEAVLKEGRVKAFKAYLGYLPYGPSAPGYRPYYKLAGKYKLPIIFYTGDTLSKTAKIKYAHPLQVDEVAVDYPDTRFVLSHFGNPWVMDAAQVVYKNRNVYADLSAFLIGDFKAFADMEKTGVKIDANHLHQYHRLQNYEAYLYHLVQIQELIDLSLFFH
;
A
#
# COMPACT_ATOMS: atom_id res chain seq x y z
N MET A 1 -22.00 -11.44 27.07
CA MET A 1 -20.72 -12.07 27.47
C MET A 1 -19.62 -11.07 27.16
N THR A 2 -18.96 -10.57 28.19
CA THR A 2 -17.92 -9.53 28.12
C THR A 2 -16.73 -10.06 27.31
N LEU A 3 -16.41 -9.43 26.19
CA LEU A 3 -15.22 -9.75 25.38
C LEU A 3 -13.97 -9.36 26.18
N ALA A 4 -13.33 -10.34 26.81
CA ALA A 4 -12.01 -10.16 27.39
C ALA A 4 -11.00 -9.97 26.24
N THR A 5 -10.48 -8.76 26.12
CA THR A 5 -9.38 -8.43 25.21
C THR A 5 -8.10 -9.00 25.82
N LEU A 6 -7.50 -10.00 25.16
CA LEU A 6 -6.16 -10.42 25.50
C LEU A 6 -5.21 -9.24 25.27
N SER A 7 -4.35 -9.00 26.24
CA SER A 7 -3.42 -7.89 26.26
C SER A 7 -2.39 -8.00 25.14
N ARG A 8 -1.85 -6.86 24.71
CA ARG A 8 -0.82 -6.73 23.66
C ARG A 8 0.37 -7.69 23.84
N ARG A 9 0.66 -8.10 25.08
CA ARG A 9 1.71 -9.07 25.44
C ARG A 9 1.39 -10.50 24.98
N GLU A 10 0.13 -10.90 25.04
CA GLU A 10 -0.30 -12.26 24.73
C GLU A 10 -0.33 -12.51 23.22
N VAL A 11 -0.65 -11.49 22.41
CA VAL A 11 -0.63 -11.57 20.94
C VAL A 11 0.81 -11.74 20.40
N LEU A 12 1.79 -11.07 21.00
CA LEU A 12 3.19 -11.11 20.59
C LEU A 12 3.93 -12.36 21.04
N GLY A 13 3.57 -12.92 22.20
CA GLY A 13 4.12 -14.21 22.66
C GLY A 13 3.83 -15.34 21.68
N THR A 14 2.63 -15.33 21.09
CA THR A 14 2.20 -16.30 20.07
C THR A 14 2.95 -16.08 18.75
N PHE A 15 3.08 -14.82 18.29
CA PHE A 15 3.80 -14.54 17.03
C PHE A 15 5.29 -14.88 17.08
N ALA A 16 5.99 -14.59 18.19
CA ALA A 16 7.41 -14.92 18.35
C ALA A 16 7.66 -16.44 18.37
N ALA A 17 6.73 -17.20 18.97
CA ALA A 17 6.77 -18.67 18.98
C ALA A 17 6.57 -19.25 17.57
N ALA A 18 5.69 -18.66 16.74
CA ALA A 18 5.38 -19.12 15.39
C ALA A 18 6.53 -19.02 14.38
N VAL A 19 7.42 -18.02 14.53
CA VAL A 19 8.53 -17.76 13.58
C VAL A 19 9.91 -18.14 14.13
N GLY A 20 9.99 -18.78 15.29
CA GLY A 20 11.25 -19.24 15.88
C GLY A 20 12.18 -18.10 16.33
N LEU A 21 11.64 -16.90 16.55
CA LEU A 21 12.37 -15.81 17.19
C LEU A 21 12.42 -16.07 18.69
N PRO A 22 13.55 -15.81 19.38
CA PRO A 22 13.61 -15.96 20.82
C PRO A 22 12.47 -15.16 21.47
N ALA A 23 11.75 -15.79 22.41
CA ALA A 23 10.53 -15.30 23.07
C ALA A 23 10.68 -13.96 23.83
N ALA A 24 11.83 -13.30 23.70
CA ALA A 24 12.15 -12.00 24.26
C ALA A 24 12.42 -10.99 23.13
N VAL A 25 11.41 -10.72 22.29
CA VAL A 25 11.27 -9.34 21.78
C VAL A 25 10.73 -8.54 22.95
N GLU A 26 11.62 -7.96 23.75
CA GLU A 26 11.25 -7.12 24.88
C GLU A 26 10.21 -6.07 24.45
N ALA A 27 9.21 -5.83 25.30
CA ALA A 27 8.22 -4.77 25.12
C ALA A 27 8.85 -3.36 24.96
N SER A 28 10.15 -3.22 25.25
CA SER A 28 10.99 -2.04 25.03
C SER A 28 11.24 -1.72 23.53
N ARG A 29 11.03 -2.68 22.62
CA ARG A 29 11.20 -2.51 21.16
C ARG A 29 9.91 -2.27 20.40
N LEU A 30 8.76 -2.21 21.08
CA LEU A 30 7.49 -1.92 20.41
C LEU A 30 7.45 -0.43 20.00
N PRO A 31 7.02 -0.12 18.77
CA PRO A 31 6.86 1.25 18.35
C PRO A 31 5.94 1.98 19.34
N LEU A 32 6.40 3.13 19.86
CA LEU A 32 5.59 4.05 20.67
C LEU A 32 4.32 4.40 19.90
N SER A 33 3.20 4.61 20.61
CA SER A 33 1.96 5.06 19.97
C SER A 33 2.23 6.24 19.04
N GLY A 34 1.84 6.13 17.76
CA GLY A 34 2.08 7.17 16.76
C GLY A 34 3.41 7.08 15.99
N SER A 35 4.22 6.04 16.20
CA SER A 35 5.49 5.84 15.47
C SER A 35 5.36 4.95 14.22
N ILE A 36 4.20 4.30 14.01
CA ILE A 36 3.94 3.50 12.81
C ILE A 36 3.42 4.39 11.68
N ILE A 37 3.94 4.16 10.47
CA ILE A 37 3.47 4.77 9.23
C ILE A 37 2.87 3.67 8.35
N ASP A 38 1.58 3.77 8.06
CA ASP A 38 0.95 2.91 7.06
C ASP A 38 1.16 3.52 5.66
N ALA A 39 1.97 2.86 4.84
CA ALA A 39 2.34 3.36 3.52
C ALA A 39 1.30 3.05 2.42
N HIS A 40 0.23 2.29 2.72
CA HIS A 40 -0.71 1.85 1.70
C HIS A 40 -2.15 1.73 2.23
N VAL A 41 -2.87 2.86 2.23
CA VAL A 41 -4.29 2.93 2.62
C VAL A 41 -5.16 3.32 1.42
N HIS A 42 -6.21 2.53 1.14
CA HIS A 42 -7.22 2.89 0.14
C HIS A 42 -8.44 3.53 0.81
N LEU A 43 -8.61 4.85 0.66
CA LEU A 43 -9.78 5.59 1.15
C LEU A 43 -10.87 5.77 0.08
N VAL A 44 -10.45 5.91 -1.16
CA VAL A 44 -11.35 6.17 -2.28
C VAL A 44 -11.39 4.96 -3.19
N LYS A 45 -12.49 4.78 -3.92
CA LYS A 45 -12.56 3.73 -4.93
C LYS A 45 -11.46 4.02 -5.94
N SER A 46 -10.51 3.09 -6.05
CA SER A 46 -9.42 3.23 -7.01
C SER A 46 -9.93 3.28 -8.44
N GLY A 47 -11.18 2.89 -8.73
CA GLY A 47 -11.77 2.92 -10.09
C GLY A 47 -11.32 1.76 -10.99
N LEU A 48 -10.35 0.98 -10.53
CA LEU A 48 -9.78 -0.14 -11.26
C LEU A 48 -10.79 -1.29 -11.36
N ALA A 49 -10.89 -1.88 -12.55
CA ALA A 49 -11.70 -3.07 -12.76
C ALA A 49 -11.13 -4.21 -11.92
N MET A 50 -11.94 -4.76 -11.02
CA MET A 50 -11.67 -5.97 -10.23
C MET A 50 -12.47 -7.12 -10.83
N ALA A 51 -12.19 -8.38 -10.44
CA ALA A 51 -13.04 -9.50 -10.82
C ALA A 51 -14.53 -9.23 -10.48
N GLU A 52 -15.40 -9.57 -11.43
CA GLU A 52 -16.87 -9.39 -11.44
C GLU A 52 -17.53 -9.08 -10.08
N GLY A 53 -18.12 -7.90 -9.97
CA GLY A 53 -19.03 -7.54 -8.87
C GLY A 53 -18.38 -7.26 -7.50
N LYS A 54 -17.07 -7.46 -7.34
CA LYS A 54 -16.36 -7.20 -6.09
C LYS A 54 -15.49 -5.95 -6.21
N SER A 55 -15.91 -4.81 -5.65
CA SER A 55 -14.94 -3.78 -5.27
C SER A 55 -14.13 -4.29 -4.05
N LEU A 56 -13.00 -3.65 -3.72
CA LEU A 56 -12.52 -3.72 -2.33
C LEU A 56 -13.74 -3.46 -1.42
N PRO A 57 -13.91 -4.20 -0.30
CA PRO A 57 -14.96 -3.91 0.67
C PRO A 57 -14.65 -2.55 1.30
N LEU A 58 -14.95 -1.49 0.57
CA LEU A 58 -15.27 -0.22 1.15
C LEU A 58 -16.56 -0.44 1.96
N PRO A 59 -16.77 0.33 3.03
CA PRO A 59 -18.04 0.34 3.75
C PRO A 59 -19.23 0.37 2.77
N PRO A 60 -20.37 -0.23 3.15
CA PRO A 60 -21.55 -0.35 2.29
C PRO A 60 -21.80 0.94 1.51
N PHE A 61 -22.11 0.79 0.22
CA PHE A 61 -22.26 1.88 -0.74
C PHE A 61 -23.23 2.95 -0.22
N GLU A 62 -22.69 3.95 0.45
CA GLU A 62 -23.43 5.11 0.89
C GLU A 62 -23.43 6.10 -0.27
N ARG A 63 -24.61 6.24 -0.90
CA ARG A 63 -24.83 7.15 -2.05
C ARG A 63 -24.56 8.61 -1.66
N ASP A 64 -24.79 8.92 -0.39
CA ASP A 64 -24.44 10.19 0.20
C ASP A 64 -22.91 10.24 0.39
N VAL A 65 -22.28 11.08 -0.43
CA VAL A 65 -20.83 11.25 -0.45
C VAL A 65 -20.30 11.74 0.90
N ASP A 66 -21.05 12.58 1.61
CA ASP A 66 -20.61 13.16 2.88
C ASP A 66 -20.79 12.18 4.04
N ALA A 67 -21.90 11.43 4.06
CA ALA A 67 -22.08 10.35 5.04
C ALA A 67 -20.99 9.27 4.87
N ARG A 68 -20.69 8.88 3.63
CA ARG A 68 -19.59 7.94 3.32
C ARG A 68 -18.25 8.45 3.85
N ARG A 69 -17.91 9.72 3.60
CA ARG A 69 -16.64 10.34 4.07
C ARG A 69 -16.55 10.32 5.59
N LYS A 70 -17.63 10.71 6.28
CA LYS A 70 -17.69 10.70 7.75
C LYS A 70 -17.48 9.30 8.31
N LYS A 71 -18.17 8.30 7.74
CA LYS A 71 -18.01 6.90 8.16
C LYS A 71 -16.58 6.43 7.96
N LEU A 72 -16.01 6.66 6.77
CA LEU A 72 -14.66 6.24 6.44
C LEU A 72 -13.61 6.93 7.33
N ALA A 73 -13.77 8.21 7.62
CA ALA A 73 -12.89 8.93 8.55
C ALA A 73 -12.96 8.33 9.97
N ALA A 74 -14.15 7.98 10.45
CA ALA A 74 -14.33 7.32 11.74
C ALA A 74 -13.68 5.94 11.79
N ASP A 75 -13.92 5.11 10.76
CA ASP A 75 -13.31 3.78 10.63
C ASP A 75 -11.77 3.89 10.58
N LEU A 76 -11.24 4.89 9.87
CA LEU A 76 -9.80 5.14 9.77
C LEU A 76 -9.18 5.53 11.11
N MET A 77 -9.82 6.42 11.87
CA MET A 77 -9.34 6.83 13.19
C MET A 77 -9.33 5.66 14.17
N GLU A 78 -10.36 4.81 14.16
CA GLU A 78 -10.42 3.64 15.04
C GLU A 78 -9.38 2.59 14.67
N ALA A 79 -9.18 2.33 13.38
CA ALA A 79 -8.12 1.46 12.88
C ALA A 79 -6.73 2.00 13.25
N ALA A 80 -6.50 3.31 13.06
CA ALA A 80 -5.24 3.97 13.40
C ALA A 80 -4.92 3.82 14.90
N LYS A 81 -5.91 4.10 15.75
CA LYS A 81 -5.77 3.98 17.20
C LYS A 81 -5.48 2.54 17.64
N THR A 82 -6.23 1.58 17.10
CA THR A 82 -6.07 0.16 17.44
C THR A 82 -4.70 -0.37 17.03
N ALA A 83 -4.22 0.03 15.86
CA ALA A 83 -2.93 -0.41 15.32
C ALA A 83 -1.75 0.45 15.80
N GLY A 84 -1.97 1.59 16.46
CA GLY A 84 -0.91 2.51 16.89
C GLY A 84 -0.28 3.31 15.74
N ILE A 85 -1.02 3.51 14.64
CA ILE A 85 -0.59 4.24 13.44
C ILE A 85 -0.64 5.74 13.71
N GLY A 86 0.49 6.42 13.50
CA GLY A 86 0.60 7.88 13.62
C GLY A 86 0.55 8.61 12.29
N GLN A 87 0.89 7.93 11.19
CA GLN A 87 0.82 8.52 9.85
C GLN A 87 0.32 7.52 8.80
N MET A 88 -0.34 8.02 7.76
CA MET A 88 -0.91 7.19 6.69
C MET A 88 -0.69 7.84 5.33
N LEU A 89 -0.37 7.01 4.33
CA LEU A 89 -0.33 7.39 2.92
C LEU A 89 -1.58 6.86 2.22
N CYS A 90 -2.40 7.76 1.69
CA CYS A 90 -3.69 7.40 1.13
C CYS A 90 -3.67 7.43 -0.40
N MET A 91 -3.94 6.26 -0.99
CA MET A 91 -3.90 6.02 -2.42
C MET A 91 -4.94 6.88 -3.18
N PRO A 92 -4.64 7.27 -4.43
CA PRO A 92 -5.52 8.08 -5.25
C PRO A 92 -6.63 7.25 -5.89
N SER A 93 -7.64 7.96 -6.40
CA SER A 93 -8.54 7.47 -7.44
C SER A 93 -7.80 7.32 -8.78
N SER A 94 -8.12 6.30 -9.58
CA SER A 94 -7.61 6.22 -10.96
C SER A 94 -8.31 7.20 -11.90
N SER A 95 -9.49 7.70 -11.52
CA SER A 95 -10.27 8.65 -12.33
C SER A 95 -9.72 10.06 -12.16
N VAL A 96 -8.68 10.37 -12.94
CA VAL A 96 -8.06 11.70 -13.00
C VAL A 96 -8.73 12.60 -14.06
N SER A 97 -8.73 13.90 -13.80
CA SER A 97 -9.29 14.93 -14.70
C SER A 97 -8.41 16.19 -14.68
N ASP A 98 -8.76 17.20 -15.47
CA ASP A 98 -8.02 18.48 -15.43
C ASP A 98 -8.24 19.25 -14.12
N SER A 99 -9.38 19.07 -13.47
CA SER A 99 -9.67 19.64 -12.15
C SER A 99 -9.13 18.80 -10.99
N ASP A 100 -8.85 17.51 -11.23
CA ASP A 100 -8.21 16.61 -10.26
C ASP A 100 -7.09 15.79 -10.95
N PRO A 101 -5.95 16.43 -11.26
CA PRO A 101 -4.89 15.82 -12.08
C PRO A 101 -4.20 14.64 -11.39
N LEU A 102 -4.40 14.48 -10.08
CA LEU A 102 -3.81 13.43 -9.27
C LEU A 102 -4.84 12.47 -8.65
N GLY A 103 -6.14 12.69 -8.85
CA GLY A 103 -7.20 11.83 -8.30
C GLY A 103 -7.27 11.86 -6.77
N ILE A 104 -6.97 13.02 -6.17
CA ILE A 104 -6.80 13.18 -4.72
C ILE A 104 -7.90 14.04 -4.08
N THR A 105 -8.84 14.61 -4.84
CA THR A 105 -9.85 15.53 -4.29
C THR A 105 -10.69 14.87 -3.20
N ASP A 106 -11.20 13.67 -3.46
CA ASP A 106 -12.02 12.94 -2.48
C ASP A 106 -11.19 12.44 -1.28
N THR A 107 -9.91 12.11 -1.52
CA THR A 107 -8.96 11.77 -0.46
C THR A 107 -8.77 12.99 0.45
N ILE A 108 -8.46 14.17 -0.08
CA ILE A 108 -8.30 15.40 0.70
C ILE A 108 -9.56 15.71 1.51
N ALA A 109 -10.74 15.67 0.86
CA ALA A 109 -12.02 15.91 1.52
C ALA A 109 -12.30 14.93 2.67
N THR A 110 -11.99 13.65 2.50
CA THR A 110 -12.12 12.63 3.56
C THR A 110 -11.14 12.90 4.69
N THR A 111 -9.87 13.18 4.38
CA THR A 111 -8.82 13.36 5.38
C THR A 111 -8.99 14.62 6.22
N ALA A 112 -9.70 15.64 5.70
CA ALA A 112 -10.07 16.82 6.47
C ALA A 112 -10.98 16.50 7.67
N LEU A 113 -11.63 15.33 7.68
CA LEU A 113 -12.49 14.85 8.77
C LEU A 113 -11.73 13.96 9.78
N VAL A 114 -10.46 13.67 9.52
CA VAL A 114 -9.63 12.77 10.33
C VAL A 114 -8.82 13.58 11.33
N SER A 115 -8.79 13.14 12.59
CA SER A 115 -8.01 13.75 13.66
C SER A 115 -7.20 12.70 14.41
N GLY A 116 -6.11 13.11 15.07
CA GLY A 116 -5.26 12.21 15.85
C GLY A 116 -4.27 11.35 15.05
N VAL A 117 -4.32 11.37 13.71
CA VAL A 117 -3.37 10.71 12.80
C VAL A 117 -3.03 11.66 11.65
N LYS A 118 -1.76 11.70 11.21
CA LYS A 118 -1.36 12.49 10.04
C LYS A 118 -1.68 11.70 8.77
N VAL A 119 -2.48 12.28 7.88
CA VAL A 119 -2.84 11.61 6.62
C VAL A 119 -2.32 12.40 5.44
N HIS A 120 -1.68 11.69 4.51
CA HIS A 120 -1.00 12.28 3.36
C HIS A 120 -1.57 11.70 2.06
N PRO A 121 -2.11 12.52 1.15
CA PRO A 121 -2.53 12.04 -0.16
C PRO A 121 -1.33 11.56 -1.00
N VAL A 122 -1.54 10.46 -1.71
CA VAL A 122 -0.66 9.94 -2.76
C VAL A 122 -1.32 10.25 -4.10
N GLY A 123 -0.60 10.87 -5.02
CA GLY A 123 -1.12 11.28 -6.32
C GLY A 123 -1.05 10.19 -7.37
N MET A 124 -2.01 10.13 -8.29
CA MET A 124 -2.00 9.17 -9.40
C MET A 124 -0.94 9.54 -10.44
N ALA A 125 -0.04 8.61 -10.75
CA ALA A 125 0.76 8.63 -11.96
C ALA A 125 -0.01 7.90 -13.07
N HIS A 126 -0.62 8.65 -13.98
CA HIS A 126 -1.45 8.09 -15.05
C HIS A 126 -0.66 8.00 -16.37
N PRO A 127 -0.38 6.81 -16.90
CA PRO A 127 0.51 6.63 -18.06
C PRO A 127 -0.02 7.23 -19.37
N GLU A 128 -1.32 7.53 -19.43
CA GLU A 128 -1.94 8.16 -20.62
C GLU A 128 -2.12 9.67 -20.47
N ARG A 129 -1.82 10.25 -19.29
CA ARG A 129 -1.90 11.69 -19.06
C ARG A 129 -0.53 12.23 -18.67
N TYR A 130 0.21 12.66 -19.68
CA TYR A 130 1.60 13.09 -19.52
C TYR A 130 1.98 14.24 -20.45
N ASP A 131 0.99 14.89 -21.06
CA ASP A 131 1.21 16.10 -21.85
C ASP A 131 1.67 17.27 -20.97
N ARG A 132 2.19 18.31 -21.62
CA ARG A 132 2.80 19.45 -20.94
C ARG A 132 1.82 20.18 -20.01
N GLU A 133 0.56 20.32 -20.40
CA GLU A 133 -0.43 21.06 -19.63
C GLU A 133 -0.86 20.26 -18.40
N HIS A 134 -1.09 18.97 -18.56
CA HIS A 134 -1.37 18.06 -17.45
C HIS A 134 -0.22 18.03 -16.44
N MET A 135 1.02 17.91 -16.90
CA MET A 135 2.19 17.92 -16.01
C MET A 135 2.36 19.26 -15.29
N ALA A 136 2.00 20.39 -15.92
CA ALA A 136 1.97 21.69 -15.25
C ALA A 136 0.92 21.76 -14.14
N ARG A 137 -0.28 21.19 -14.36
CA ARG A 137 -1.32 21.06 -13.33
C ARG A 137 -0.87 20.16 -12.18
N VAL A 138 -0.26 19.02 -12.49
CA VAL A 138 0.35 18.13 -11.48
C VAL A 138 1.37 18.90 -10.64
N GLU A 139 2.33 19.56 -11.27
CA GLU A 139 3.38 20.31 -10.55
C GLU A 139 2.81 21.45 -9.69
N ALA A 140 1.75 22.11 -10.13
CA ALA A 140 1.04 23.11 -9.32
C ALA A 140 0.49 22.51 -8.02
N VAL A 141 -0.14 21.33 -8.09
CA VAL A 141 -0.64 20.62 -6.91
C VAL A 141 0.50 20.16 -6.00
N LEU A 142 1.64 19.70 -6.54
CA LEU A 142 2.79 19.29 -5.73
C LEU A 142 3.37 20.44 -4.90
N LYS A 143 3.36 21.67 -5.44
CA LYS A 143 3.87 22.87 -4.73
C LYS A 143 3.07 23.20 -3.47
N GLU A 144 1.85 22.66 -3.32
CA GLU A 144 1.04 22.79 -2.10
C GLU A 144 1.59 21.94 -0.93
N GLY A 145 2.52 21.00 -1.19
CA GLY A 145 3.25 20.25 -0.17
C GLY A 145 2.47 19.14 0.53
N ARG A 146 1.18 18.96 0.21
CA ARG A 146 0.32 17.91 0.80
C ARG A 146 0.60 16.52 0.23
N VAL A 147 0.96 16.41 -1.05
CA VAL A 147 1.22 15.12 -1.71
C VAL A 147 2.57 14.58 -1.29
N LYS A 148 2.62 13.32 -0.83
CA LYS A 148 3.85 12.68 -0.31
C LYS A 148 4.39 11.52 -1.14
N ALA A 149 3.66 11.09 -2.17
CA ALA A 149 4.13 10.08 -3.12
C ALA A 149 3.28 10.13 -4.40
N PHE A 150 3.73 9.41 -5.43
CA PHE A 150 2.89 8.97 -6.53
C PHE A 150 2.52 7.50 -6.42
N LYS A 151 1.40 7.08 -7.02
CA LYS A 151 1.01 5.68 -7.22
C LYS A 151 0.83 5.40 -8.70
N ALA A 152 1.45 4.35 -9.21
CA ALA A 152 1.14 3.80 -10.53
C ALA A 152 0.59 2.37 -10.42
N TYR A 153 -0.55 2.14 -11.04
CA TYR A 153 -1.24 0.84 -11.01
C TYR A 153 -0.82 -0.04 -12.20
N LEU A 154 0.44 -0.50 -12.17
CA LEU A 154 0.98 -1.38 -13.21
C LEU A 154 0.14 -2.66 -13.33
N GLY A 155 0.01 -3.19 -14.55
CA GLY A 155 -0.79 -4.38 -14.84
C GLY A 155 -2.29 -4.14 -14.86
N TYR A 156 -2.85 -3.44 -13.86
CA TYR A 156 -4.23 -2.96 -13.87
C TYR A 156 -4.48 -2.00 -15.03
N LEU A 157 -3.59 -1.03 -15.21
CA LEU A 157 -3.42 -0.37 -16.49
C LEU A 157 -2.45 -1.21 -17.33
N PRO A 158 -2.67 -1.37 -18.65
CA PRO A 158 -1.89 -2.28 -19.48
C PRO A 158 -0.49 -1.73 -19.84
N TYR A 159 0.21 -1.16 -18.86
CA TYR A 159 1.51 -0.50 -18.96
C TYR A 159 2.44 -0.98 -17.86
N GLY A 160 3.70 -1.26 -18.24
CA GLY A 160 4.80 -1.48 -17.31
C GLY A 160 5.50 -0.18 -16.93
N PRO A 161 6.48 -0.22 -16.02
CA PRO A 161 7.14 0.98 -15.51
C PRO A 161 7.91 1.73 -16.62
N SER A 162 8.50 1.04 -17.60
CA SER A 162 9.23 1.70 -18.69
C SER A 162 8.35 2.44 -19.71
N ALA A 163 7.02 2.41 -19.56
CA ALA A 163 6.11 3.10 -20.46
C ALA A 163 6.43 4.61 -20.51
N PRO A 164 6.52 5.22 -21.72
CA PRO A 164 6.96 6.62 -21.87
C PRO A 164 6.16 7.63 -21.05
N GLY A 165 4.88 7.38 -20.85
CA GLY A 165 3.99 8.26 -20.08
C GLY A 165 4.33 8.37 -18.60
N TYR A 166 5.11 7.44 -18.02
CA TYR A 166 5.58 7.57 -16.65
C TYR A 166 6.82 8.46 -16.50
N ARG A 167 7.58 8.69 -17.57
CA ARG A 167 8.85 9.44 -17.50
C ARG A 167 8.70 10.86 -16.96
N PRO A 168 7.68 11.66 -17.32
CA PRO A 168 7.50 12.99 -16.73
C PRO A 168 7.20 12.94 -15.23
N TYR A 169 6.47 11.92 -14.77
CA TYR A 169 6.25 11.68 -13.34
C TYR A 169 7.55 11.35 -12.63
N TYR A 170 8.44 10.57 -13.24
CA TYR A 170 9.75 10.23 -12.65
C TYR A 170 10.60 11.48 -12.44
N LYS A 171 10.60 12.39 -13.43
CA LYS A 171 11.30 13.68 -13.32
C LYS A 171 10.75 14.56 -12.20
N LEU A 172 9.43 14.66 -12.06
CA LEU A 172 8.82 15.41 -10.96
C LEU A 172 9.10 14.74 -9.61
N ALA A 173 8.99 13.42 -9.52
CA ALA A 173 9.28 12.65 -8.32
C ALA A 173 10.73 12.89 -7.85
N GLY A 174 11.72 12.78 -8.73
CA GLY A 174 13.11 13.07 -8.41
C GLY A 174 13.38 14.54 -8.01
N LYS A 175 12.70 15.49 -8.67
CA LYS A 175 12.77 16.94 -8.36
C LYS A 175 12.22 17.25 -6.97
N TYR A 176 11.06 16.70 -6.62
CA TYR A 176 10.35 16.96 -5.37
C TYR A 176 10.68 15.95 -4.26
N LYS A 177 11.60 15.02 -4.52
CA LYS A 177 11.98 13.93 -3.60
C LYS A 177 10.80 13.09 -3.12
N LEU A 178 9.81 12.91 -3.99
CA LEU A 178 8.64 12.08 -3.74
C LEU A 178 8.88 10.67 -4.29
N PRO A 179 8.63 9.60 -3.52
CA PRO A 179 8.69 8.25 -4.05
C PRO A 179 7.52 7.95 -4.99
N ILE A 180 7.72 6.98 -5.87
CA ILE A 180 6.68 6.41 -6.72
C ILE A 180 6.42 4.99 -6.29
N ILE A 181 5.21 4.75 -5.81
CA ILE A 181 4.73 3.45 -5.43
C ILE A 181 4.20 2.75 -6.67
N PHE A 182 4.78 1.61 -7.02
CA PHE A 182 4.31 0.75 -8.08
C PHE A 182 3.47 -0.38 -7.50
N TYR A 183 2.29 -0.57 -8.07
CA TYR A 183 1.63 -1.86 -7.91
C TYR A 183 2.50 -2.95 -8.54
N THR A 184 2.89 -3.96 -7.76
CA THR A 184 3.64 -5.12 -8.26
C THR A 184 3.06 -6.40 -7.71
N GLY A 185 3.20 -7.49 -8.46
CA GLY A 185 2.68 -8.79 -8.07
C GLY A 185 1.37 -9.18 -8.75
N ASP A 186 0.68 -10.14 -8.14
CA ASP A 186 -0.61 -10.67 -8.58
C ASP A 186 -1.67 -9.56 -8.60
N THR A 187 -2.58 -9.62 -9.55
CA THR A 187 -3.66 -8.64 -9.70
C THR A 187 -4.99 -9.36 -9.56
N LEU A 188 -5.90 -8.81 -8.75
CA LEU A 188 -7.24 -9.40 -8.53
C LEU A 188 -8.21 -9.21 -9.71
N SER A 189 -7.74 -8.69 -10.85
CA SER A 189 -8.56 -8.38 -12.01
C SER A 189 -8.37 -9.38 -13.13
N LYS A 190 -9.48 -9.85 -13.71
CA LYS A 190 -9.46 -10.72 -14.90
C LYS A 190 -8.93 -10.02 -16.15
N THR A 191 -8.95 -8.68 -16.19
CA THR A 191 -8.51 -7.89 -17.35
C THR A 191 -7.11 -7.30 -17.18
N ALA A 192 -6.55 -7.35 -15.97
CA ALA A 192 -5.20 -6.91 -15.71
C ALA A 192 -4.19 -7.84 -16.38
N LYS A 193 -3.07 -7.27 -16.81
CA LYS A 193 -1.98 -7.98 -17.48
C LYS A 193 -0.78 -8.05 -16.54
N ILE A 194 -0.73 -9.12 -15.74
CA ILE A 194 0.27 -9.32 -14.68
C ILE A 194 1.72 -9.19 -15.14
N LYS A 195 2.01 -9.44 -16.42
CA LYS A 195 3.36 -9.24 -16.98
C LYS A 195 3.89 -7.85 -16.67
N TYR A 196 3.06 -6.81 -16.74
CA TYR A 196 3.45 -5.43 -16.50
C TYR A 196 3.65 -5.08 -15.01
N ALA A 197 3.12 -5.90 -14.10
CA ALA A 197 3.26 -5.77 -12.66
C ALA A 197 4.42 -6.63 -12.10
N HIS A 198 5.20 -7.29 -12.95
CA HIS A 198 6.32 -8.12 -12.53
C HIS A 198 7.45 -7.24 -11.96
N PRO A 199 7.96 -7.50 -10.74
CA PRO A 199 8.89 -6.61 -10.03
C PRO A 199 10.22 -6.41 -10.77
N LEU A 200 10.74 -7.41 -11.49
CA LEU A 200 11.95 -7.25 -12.32
C LEU A 200 11.89 -6.08 -13.31
N GLN A 201 10.71 -5.67 -13.78
CA GLN A 201 10.61 -4.53 -14.71
C GLN A 201 11.01 -3.21 -14.06
N VAL A 202 10.98 -3.12 -12.73
CA VAL A 202 11.35 -1.90 -12.00
C VAL A 202 12.87 -1.67 -12.02
N ASP A 203 13.66 -2.71 -12.25
CA ASP A 203 15.12 -2.61 -12.35
C ASP A 203 15.56 -1.61 -13.43
N GLU A 204 14.93 -1.68 -14.61
CA GLU A 204 15.25 -0.82 -15.75
C GLU A 204 15.08 0.67 -15.40
N VAL A 205 13.92 1.03 -14.83
CA VAL A 205 13.64 2.43 -14.48
C VAL A 205 14.41 2.89 -13.23
N ALA A 206 14.76 1.97 -12.33
CA ALA A 206 15.58 2.30 -11.16
C ALA A 206 17.00 2.71 -11.58
N VAL A 207 17.57 2.03 -12.58
CA VAL A 207 18.87 2.36 -13.18
C VAL A 207 18.81 3.67 -13.96
N ASP A 208 17.77 3.87 -14.77
CA ASP A 208 17.63 5.05 -15.62
C ASP A 208 17.30 6.35 -14.86
N TYR A 209 16.68 6.24 -13.67
CA TYR A 209 16.25 7.37 -12.84
C TYR A 209 16.79 7.27 -11.41
N PRO A 210 18.11 7.37 -11.19
CA PRO A 210 18.73 7.15 -9.89
C PRO A 210 18.32 8.18 -8.81
N ASP A 211 17.87 9.36 -9.23
CA ASP A 211 17.36 10.41 -8.33
C ASP A 211 15.91 10.18 -7.85
N THR A 212 15.22 9.20 -8.45
CA THR A 212 13.83 8.86 -8.14
C THR A 212 13.78 7.63 -7.26
N ARG A 213 13.00 7.70 -6.19
CA ARG A 213 12.75 6.58 -5.27
C ARG A 213 11.55 5.79 -5.75
N PHE A 214 11.67 4.48 -5.80
CA PHE A 214 10.58 3.57 -6.18
C PHE A 214 10.21 2.64 -5.04
N VAL A 215 8.92 2.32 -4.90
CA VAL A 215 8.42 1.38 -3.89
C VAL A 215 7.64 0.27 -4.58
N LEU A 216 8.04 -0.98 -4.37
CA LEU A 216 7.32 -2.17 -4.83
C LEU A 216 6.21 -2.52 -3.84
N SER A 217 4.95 -2.44 -4.24
CA SER A 217 3.85 -2.87 -3.38
C SER A 217 3.78 -4.38 -3.26
N HIS A 218 3.29 -4.85 -2.11
CA HIS A 218 3.03 -6.27 -1.83
C HIS A 218 4.30 -7.13 -1.92
N PHE A 219 5.46 -6.50 -1.81
CA PHE A 219 6.78 -7.08 -2.07
C PHE A 219 6.82 -7.95 -3.34
N GLY A 220 6.08 -7.56 -4.37
CA GLY A 220 6.00 -8.26 -5.65
C GLY A 220 5.34 -9.65 -5.63
N ASN A 221 4.65 -10.05 -4.56
CA ASN A 221 3.98 -11.35 -4.41
C ASN A 221 3.19 -11.75 -5.68
N PRO A 222 3.46 -12.91 -6.32
CA PRO A 222 4.24 -14.06 -5.82
C PRO A 222 5.73 -14.04 -6.16
N TRP A 223 6.21 -13.05 -6.92
CA TRP A 223 7.61 -12.94 -7.35
C TRP A 223 8.49 -12.29 -6.28
N VAL A 224 8.40 -12.80 -5.05
CA VAL A 224 9.08 -12.21 -3.89
C VAL A 224 10.60 -12.24 -4.05
N MET A 225 11.15 -13.32 -4.60
CA MET A 225 12.58 -13.43 -4.85
C MET A 225 13.08 -12.42 -5.89
N ASP A 226 12.27 -12.16 -6.91
CA ASP A 226 12.58 -11.15 -7.92
C ASP A 226 12.51 -9.74 -7.33
N ALA A 227 11.48 -9.44 -6.52
CA ALA A 227 11.38 -8.18 -5.81
C ALA A 227 12.56 -7.96 -4.85
N ALA A 228 12.95 -9.00 -4.11
CA ALA A 228 14.11 -8.96 -3.23
C ALA A 228 15.41 -8.67 -4.00
N GLN A 229 15.60 -9.29 -5.17
CA GLN A 229 16.76 -9.02 -6.02
C GLN A 229 16.80 -7.58 -6.51
N VAL A 230 15.66 -7.02 -6.93
CA VAL A 230 15.56 -5.61 -7.38
C VAL A 230 15.86 -4.64 -6.24
N VAL A 231 15.29 -4.87 -5.05
CA VAL A 231 15.54 -4.05 -3.85
C VAL A 231 17.02 -4.15 -3.43
N TYR A 232 17.59 -5.36 -3.42
CA TYR A 232 19.00 -5.57 -3.07
C TYR A 232 19.96 -4.85 -4.01
N LYS A 233 19.71 -4.93 -5.34
CA LYS A 233 20.56 -4.33 -6.37
C LYS A 233 20.48 -2.80 -6.40
N ASN A 234 19.28 -2.23 -6.20
CA ASN A 234 19.02 -0.83 -6.48
C ASN A 234 18.77 -0.03 -5.19
N ARG A 235 19.71 0.86 -4.83
CA ARG A 235 19.64 1.68 -3.61
C ARG A 235 18.44 2.62 -3.53
N ASN A 236 17.82 2.92 -4.67
CA ASN A 236 16.64 3.77 -4.79
C ASN A 236 15.33 2.97 -4.89
N VAL A 237 15.35 1.65 -4.70
CA VAL A 237 14.16 0.80 -4.70
C VAL A 237 13.91 0.23 -3.32
N TYR A 238 12.68 0.35 -2.87
CA TYR A 238 12.17 -0.12 -1.58
C TYR A 238 10.94 -1.01 -1.82
N ALA A 239 10.41 -1.62 -0.77
CA ALA A 239 9.18 -2.40 -0.88
C ALA A 239 8.26 -2.19 0.33
N ASP A 240 6.96 -2.17 0.09
CA ASP A 240 5.95 -2.29 1.14
C ASP A 240 5.45 -3.73 1.30
N LEU A 241 4.89 -4.03 2.47
CA LEU A 241 4.33 -5.34 2.81
C LEU A 241 2.79 -5.33 2.83
N SER A 242 2.18 -4.34 2.17
CA SER A 242 0.73 -4.24 2.10
C SER A 242 0.15 -5.48 1.42
N ALA A 243 -1.00 -5.98 1.90
CA ALA A 243 -1.66 -7.17 1.35
C ALA A 243 -0.76 -8.42 1.17
N PHE A 244 0.41 -8.48 1.84
CA PHE A 244 1.31 -9.63 1.77
C PHE A 244 0.69 -10.84 2.47
N LEU A 245 0.07 -10.62 3.63
CA LEU A 245 -0.75 -11.58 4.35
C LEU A 245 -2.22 -11.14 4.29
N ILE A 246 -3.12 -12.06 3.93
CA ILE A 246 -4.56 -11.83 3.88
C ILE A 246 -5.25 -12.96 4.65
N GLY A 247 -5.90 -12.63 5.76
CA GLY A 247 -6.60 -13.61 6.61
C GLY A 247 -7.15 -12.97 7.89
N ASP A 248 -7.97 -13.71 8.62
CA ASP A 248 -8.40 -13.33 9.97
C ASP A 248 -7.52 -14.01 11.04
N PHE A 249 -7.65 -13.56 12.29
CA PHE A 249 -6.89 -14.13 13.41
C PHE A 249 -7.11 -15.63 13.58
N LYS A 250 -8.29 -16.14 13.20
CA LYS A 250 -8.60 -17.57 13.27
C LYS A 250 -7.81 -18.33 12.21
N ALA A 251 -7.75 -17.83 10.98
CA ALA A 251 -6.98 -18.41 9.89
C ALA A 251 -5.49 -18.46 10.25
N PHE A 252 -4.93 -17.38 10.80
CA PHE A 252 -3.53 -17.37 11.23
C PHE A 252 -3.28 -18.31 12.42
N ALA A 253 -4.17 -18.34 13.42
CA ALA A 253 -4.07 -19.26 14.54
C ALA A 253 -4.20 -20.74 14.12
N ASP A 254 -5.02 -21.05 13.12
CA ASP A 254 -5.19 -22.40 12.59
C ASP A 254 -3.99 -22.81 11.71
N MET A 255 -3.37 -21.88 10.96
CA MET A 255 -2.08 -22.11 10.28
C MET A 255 -0.96 -22.42 11.28
N GLU A 256 -0.90 -21.70 12.41
CA GLU A 256 0.07 -21.94 13.46
C GLU A 256 -0.12 -23.32 14.11
N LYS A 257 -1.37 -23.70 14.43
CA LYS A 257 -1.70 -25.04 14.98
C LYS A 257 -1.36 -26.18 14.04
N THR A 258 -1.50 -25.97 12.73
CA THR A 258 -1.21 -27.00 11.71
C THR A 258 0.28 -27.11 11.40
N GLY A 259 1.13 -26.27 12.03
CA GLY A 259 2.57 -26.28 11.81
C GLY A 259 2.97 -25.82 10.40
N VAL A 260 2.07 -25.11 9.70
CA VAL A 260 2.39 -24.50 8.40
C VAL A 260 3.41 -23.40 8.66
N LYS A 261 4.68 -23.71 8.41
CA LYS A 261 5.75 -22.71 8.43
C LYS A 261 5.49 -21.72 7.30
N ILE A 262 5.39 -20.44 7.65
CA ILE A 262 5.32 -19.35 6.69
C ILE A 262 6.69 -19.27 6.00
N ASP A 263 6.86 -20.01 4.92
CA ASP A 263 7.94 -19.80 3.96
C ASP A 263 7.47 -18.73 2.96
N ALA A 264 8.29 -17.70 2.77
CA ALA A 264 8.03 -16.61 1.83
C ALA A 264 7.72 -17.12 0.40
N ASN A 265 8.19 -18.33 0.05
CA ASN A 265 7.88 -18.99 -1.22
C ASN A 265 6.52 -19.72 -1.24
N HIS A 266 5.98 -20.12 -0.08
CA HIS A 266 4.77 -20.97 0.04
C HIS A 266 3.49 -20.20 0.35
N LEU A 267 3.58 -18.91 0.68
CA LEU A 267 2.43 -18.05 1.02
C LEU A 267 1.36 -18.00 -0.09
N HIS A 268 1.77 -18.23 -1.35
CA HIS A 268 0.86 -18.19 -2.50
C HIS A 268 0.05 -19.47 -2.71
N GLN A 269 0.58 -20.65 -2.36
CA GLN A 269 -0.06 -21.92 -2.76
C GLN A 269 -1.15 -22.38 -1.79
N TYR A 270 -1.04 -22.05 -0.50
CA TYR A 270 -1.97 -22.58 0.50
C TYR A 270 -3.34 -21.88 0.50
N HIS A 271 -3.40 -20.56 0.22
CA HIS A 271 -4.66 -19.82 0.20
C HIS A 271 -5.46 -19.96 -1.11
N ARG A 272 -4.82 -20.30 -2.24
CA ARG A 272 -5.51 -20.46 -3.53
C ARG A 272 -6.34 -21.75 -3.65
N LEU A 273 -6.10 -22.75 -2.80
CA LEU A 273 -6.73 -24.08 -2.90
C LEU A 273 -7.96 -24.27 -2.00
N GLN A 274 -8.32 -23.32 -1.12
CA GLN A 274 -9.30 -23.56 -0.04
C GLN A 274 -10.39 -22.48 0.14
N ASN A 275 -10.88 -21.87 -0.94
CA ASN A 275 -12.11 -21.04 -1.02
C ASN A 275 -11.93 -19.51 -1.10
N TYR A 276 -12.79 -18.92 -1.94
CA TYR A 276 -12.87 -17.51 -2.36
C TYR A 276 -13.60 -16.59 -1.36
N GLU A 277 -13.54 -16.90 -0.07
CA GLU A 277 -14.23 -16.16 1.00
C GLU A 277 -13.22 -15.88 2.13
N ALA A 278 -12.40 -14.83 1.99
CA ALA A 278 -11.58 -14.36 3.09
C ALA A 278 -11.41 -12.83 3.04
N TYR A 279 -11.87 -12.21 4.13
CA TYR A 279 -11.92 -10.77 4.36
C TYR A 279 -10.52 -10.19 4.65
N LEU A 280 -10.37 -8.91 4.33
CA LEU A 280 -9.14 -8.12 4.45
C LEU A 280 -8.88 -7.68 5.89
N TYR A 281 -7.67 -7.91 6.38
CA TYR A 281 -7.05 -7.07 7.40
C TYR A 281 -5.57 -6.87 7.08
N HIS A 282 -5.15 -5.60 7.13
CA HIS A 282 -3.77 -5.16 7.03
C HIS A 282 -3.12 -5.22 8.42
N LEU A 283 -2.01 -5.95 8.53
CA LEU A 283 -0.94 -5.74 9.51
C LEU A 283 0.14 -6.81 9.24
N VAL A 284 1.30 -6.42 8.73
CA VAL A 284 2.61 -6.83 9.29
C VAL A 284 3.63 -5.76 8.90
N GLN A 285 4.18 -5.10 9.92
CA GLN A 285 5.38 -4.28 9.88
C GLN A 285 6.58 -5.23 9.96
N ILE A 286 7.43 -5.29 8.92
CA ILE A 286 8.82 -5.76 9.08
C ILE A 286 9.69 -4.53 8.91
N GLN A 287 10.15 -4.05 10.05
CA GLN A 287 10.67 -2.71 10.32
C GLN A 287 12.05 -2.44 9.71
N GLU A 288 12.54 -3.28 8.80
CA GLU A 288 13.91 -3.21 8.26
C GLU A 288 14.01 -2.91 6.76
N LEU A 289 12.89 -2.84 6.01
CA LEU A 289 12.92 -2.61 4.55
C LEU A 289 12.35 -1.26 4.06
N ILE A 290 11.72 -0.47 4.94
CA ILE A 290 11.19 0.86 4.57
C ILE A 290 11.94 1.92 5.38
N ASP A 291 12.84 2.66 4.73
CA ASP A 291 13.32 3.92 5.30
C ASP A 291 12.16 4.92 5.28
N LEU A 292 11.63 5.22 6.46
CA LEU A 292 10.46 6.10 6.60
C LEU A 292 10.81 7.57 6.37
N SER A 293 12.10 7.94 6.38
CA SER A 293 12.54 9.30 6.05
C SER A 293 12.25 9.67 4.59
N LEU A 294 12.01 8.66 3.73
CA LEU A 294 11.78 8.86 2.30
C LEU A 294 10.53 9.68 1.98
N PHE A 295 9.52 9.65 2.85
CA PHE A 295 8.24 10.35 2.66
C PHE A 295 8.20 11.74 3.31
N PHE A 296 9.20 12.08 4.14
CA PHE A 296 9.16 13.25 5.01
C PHE A 296 10.49 14.01 4.97
N HIS A 297 10.55 15.01 4.10
CA HIS A 297 11.50 16.12 4.12
C HIS A 297 10.70 17.43 4.08
#